data_AF-A0A1V3Q8M5-F1
#
_entry.id   AF-A0A1V3Q8M5-F1
#
_cell.length_a   1.000
_cell.length_b   1.000
_cell.length_c   1.000
_cell.angle_alpha   90.00
_cell.angle_beta   90.00
_cell.angle_gamma   90.00
#
_symmetry.space_group_name_H-M   'P 1'
#
loop_
_entity.id
_entity.type
_entity.pdbx_description
1 polymer ?
#
loop_
_entity_poly.entity_id
_entity_poly.type
_entity_poly.pdbx_seq_one_letter_code
_entity_poly.pdbx_strand_id
1 'polypeptide(L)'
;MFDVIDFLETVGQDAQWRHADSDALAVALAGAQIDPELRVAILARDEQGLQALLGQVPFCCLINPAKPGEEQEECDGNCKEGEEKKDDKDKEKDKRRDGD
;
A
#
# COMPACT_ATOMS: atom_id res chain seq x y z
N MET A 1 -13.79 -14.73 9.85
CA MET A 1 -13.75 -13.71 10.92
C MET A 1 -13.60 -12.42 10.14
N PHE A 2 -14.66 -11.60 10.11
CA PHE A 2 -14.67 -10.39 9.30
C PHE A 2 -14.06 -9.27 10.16
N ASP A 3 -12.89 -8.79 9.77
CA ASP A 3 -12.18 -7.77 10.53
C ASP A 3 -12.36 -6.38 9.91
N VAL A 4 -11.67 -5.38 10.47
CA VAL A 4 -11.72 -4.00 9.98
C VAL A 4 -11.06 -3.82 8.62
N ILE A 5 -10.08 -4.67 8.28
CA ILE A 5 -9.38 -4.63 6.99
C ILE A 5 -10.30 -5.15 5.89
N ASP A 6 -10.99 -6.28 6.13
CA ASP A 6 -11.99 -6.83 5.20
C ASP A 6 -13.11 -5.81 4.90
N PHE A 7 -13.52 -5.06 5.92
CA PHE A 7 -14.51 -4.00 5.78
C PHE A 7 -13.98 -2.86 4.90
N LEU A 8 -12.78 -2.35 5.18
CA LEU A 8 -12.17 -1.27 4.41
C LEU A 8 -11.87 -1.68 2.97
N GLU A 9 -11.51 -2.93 2.73
CA GLU A 9 -11.36 -3.50 1.38
C GLU A 9 -12.69 -3.48 0.64
N THR A 10 -13.78 -3.94 1.27
CA THR A 10 -15.12 -3.94 0.66
C THR A 10 -15.56 -2.53 0.29
N VAL A 11 -15.32 -1.56 1.17
CA VAL A 11 -15.61 -0.13 0.94
C VAL A 11 -14.75 0.44 -0.19
N GLY A 12 -13.49 -0.01 -0.32
CA GLY A 12 -12.58 0.44 -1.37
C GLY A 12 -12.84 -0.16 -2.75
N GLN A 13 -13.30 -1.42 -2.79
CA GLN A 13 -13.61 -2.14 -4.04
C GLN A 13 -14.92 -1.64 -4.68
N ASP A 14 -15.91 -1.29 -3.86
CA ASP A 14 -17.20 -0.84 -4.35
C ASP A 14 -17.24 0.69 -4.52
N ALA A 15 -17.25 1.12 -5.78
CA ALA A 15 -17.26 2.53 -6.18
C ALA A 15 -18.47 3.31 -5.64
N GLN A 16 -19.56 2.64 -5.26
CA GLN A 16 -20.74 3.30 -4.70
C GLN A 16 -20.42 3.97 -3.35
N TRP A 17 -19.50 3.42 -2.57
CA TRP A 17 -19.10 4.01 -1.28
C TRP A 17 -18.35 5.33 -1.41
N ARG A 18 -17.76 5.62 -2.57
CA ARG A 18 -17.09 6.90 -2.83
C ARG A 18 -18.03 8.09 -2.70
N HIS A 19 -19.32 7.88 -2.95
CA HIS A 19 -20.37 8.89 -2.91
C HIS A 19 -21.41 8.63 -1.82
N ALA A 20 -21.27 7.53 -1.06
CA ALA A 20 -22.15 7.23 0.05
C ALA A 20 -22.03 8.31 1.14
N ASP A 21 -23.17 8.59 1.76
CA ASP A 21 -23.23 9.46 2.92
C ASP A 21 -22.70 8.76 4.17
N SER A 22 -22.39 9.56 5.19
CA SER A 22 -21.89 9.07 6.47
C SER A 22 -22.88 8.14 7.17
N ASP A 23 -24.19 8.32 6.94
CA ASP A 23 -25.26 7.52 7.52
C ASP A 23 -25.29 6.10 6.93
N ALA A 24 -25.15 5.95 5.61
CA ALA A 24 -25.02 4.63 4.99
C ALA A 24 -23.79 3.88 5.50
N LEU A 25 -22.66 4.59 5.67
CA LEU A 25 -21.44 4.00 6.22
C LEU A 25 -21.62 3.55 7.68
N ALA A 26 -22.35 4.33 8.49
CA ALA A 26 -22.67 3.97 9.88
C ALA A 26 -23.55 2.71 9.97
N VAL A 27 -24.53 2.56 9.07
CA VAL A 27 -25.35 1.35 8.99
C VAL A 27 -24.51 0.13 8.61
N ALA A 28 -23.60 0.26 7.65
CA ALA A 28 -22.69 -0.82 7.26
C ALA A 28 -21.76 -1.24 8.42
N LEU A 29 -21.20 -0.26 9.13
CA LEU A 29 -20.36 -0.50 10.32
C LEU A 29 -21.13 -1.14 11.48
N ALA A 30 -22.41 -0.83 11.65
CA ALA A 30 -23.24 -1.41 12.70
C ALA A 30 -23.42 -2.92 12.52
N GLY A 31 -23.52 -3.39 11.27
CA GLY A 31 -23.61 -4.81 10.92
C GLY A 31 -22.29 -5.57 10.99
N ALA A 32 -21.15 -4.87 10.99
CA ALA A 32 -19.83 -5.48 11.08
C ALA A 32 -19.43 -5.77 12.54
N GLN A 33 -18.66 -6.83 12.79
CA GLN A 33 -18.09 -7.15 14.10
C GLN A 33 -16.73 -6.43 14.29
N ILE A 34 -16.73 -5.11 14.18
CA ILE A 34 -15.53 -4.26 14.35
C ILE A 34 -15.52 -3.65 15.75
N ASP A 35 -14.34 -3.42 16.33
CA ASP A 35 -14.23 -2.79 17.65
C ASP A 35 -14.83 -1.37 17.67
N PRO A 36 -15.49 -0.96 18.77
CA PRO A 36 -16.14 0.34 18.86
C PRO A 36 -15.22 1.53 18.57
N GLU A 37 -13.96 1.46 19.03
CA GLU A 37 -12.97 2.53 18.82
C GLU A 37 -12.63 2.71 17.33
N LEU A 38 -12.50 1.60 16.59
CA LEU A 38 -12.29 1.61 15.15
C LEU A 38 -13.50 2.18 14.40
N ARG A 39 -14.74 1.82 14.82
CA ARG A 39 -15.96 2.38 14.20
C ARG A 39 -16.00 3.91 14.34
N VAL A 40 -15.67 4.42 15.53
CA VAL A 40 -15.64 5.86 15.81
C VAL A 40 -14.59 6.54 14.94
N ALA A 41 -13.37 5.99 14.88
CA ALA A 41 -12.29 6.55 14.05
C ALA A 41 -12.68 6.59 12.56
N ILE A 42 -13.31 5.52 12.03
CA ILE A 42 -13.76 5.45 10.64
C ILE A 42 -14.85 6.50 10.35
N LEU A 43 -15.86 6.61 11.22
CA LEU A 43 -16.95 7.58 11.03
C LEU A 43 -16.47 9.04 11.13
N ALA A 44 -15.51 9.31 12.01
CA ALA A 44 -14.90 10.63 12.16
C ALA A 44 -13.91 10.97 11.02
N ARG A 45 -13.58 10.01 10.14
CA ARG A 45 -12.49 10.10 9.15
C ARG A 45 -11.15 10.46 9.80
N ASP A 46 -10.93 9.96 11.01
CA ASP A 46 -9.70 10.17 11.77
C ASP A 46 -8.62 9.18 11.30
N GLU A 47 -7.90 9.58 10.25
CA GLU A 47 -6.82 8.78 9.67
C GLU A 47 -5.72 8.46 10.70
N GLN A 48 -5.32 9.45 11.50
CA GLN A 48 -4.23 9.28 12.48
C GLN A 48 -4.65 8.36 13.62
N GLY A 49 -5.86 8.54 14.15
CA GLY A 49 -6.43 7.66 15.16
C GLY A 49 -6.60 6.23 14.66
N LEU A 50 -7.08 6.07 13.42
CA LEU A 50 -7.22 4.76 12.79
C LEU A 50 -5.87 4.06 12.61
N GLN A 51 -4.84 4.76 12.13
CA GLN A 51 -3.47 4.23 12.01
C GLN A 51 -2.93 3.79 13.38
N ALA A 52 -3.12 4.59 14.43
CA ALA A 52 -2.67 4.26 15.77
C ALA A 52 -3.36 3.00 16.33
N LEU A 53 -4.68 2.87 16.14
CA LEU A 53 -5.45 1.70 16.56
C LEU A 53 -5.03 0.43 15.81
N LEU A 54 -4.64 0.57 14.54
CA LEU A 54 -4.11 -0.53 13.71
C LEU A 54 -2.63 -0.83 13.96
N GLY A 55 -1.97 -0.09 14.86
CA GLY A 55 -0.53 -0.22 15.12
C GLY A 55 0.35 0.14 13.92
N GLN A 56 -0.17 0.92 12.97
CA GLN A 56 0.60 1.40 11.84
C GLN A 56 1.54 2.52 12.25
N VAL A 57 2.73 2.50 11.67
CA VAL A 57 3.71 3.58 11.75
C VAL A 57 3.71 4.35 10.42
N PRO A 58 4.08 5.64 10.41
CA PRO A 58 4.21 6.40 9.17
C PRO A 58 5.14 5.67 8.19
N PHE A 59 4.64 5.38 7.00
CA PHE A 59 5.42 4.79 5.91
C PHE A 59 5.34 5.68 4.67
N CYS A 60 6.41 5.69 3.87
CA CYS A 60 6.48 6.46 2.63
C CYS A 60 6.56 5.47 1.46
N CYS A 61 5.49 5.38 0.66
CA CYS A 61 5.51 4.60 -0.58
C CYS A 61 6.08 5.45 -1.72
N LEU A 62 7.18 5.00 -2.29
CA LEU A 62 7.77 5.61 -3.48
C LEU A 62 7.18 4.93 -4.71
N ILE A 63 6.17 5.56 -5.33
CA ILE A 63 5.66 5.13 -6.62
C ILE A 63 6.63 5.64 -7.69
N ASN A 64 7.45 4.75 -8.23
CA ASN A 64 8.36 5.09 -9.32
C ASN A 64 7.53 5.23 -10.62
N PRO A 65 7.57 6.38 -11.31
CA PRO A 65 6.92 6.49 -12.62
C PRO A 65 7.43 5.41 -13.57
N ALA A 66 6.52 4.86 -14.37
CA ALA A 66 6.90 3.91 -15.42
C ALA A 66 7.94 4.56 -16.35
N LYS A 67 9.00 3.82 -16.69
CA LYS A 67 9.97 4.30 -17.67
C LYS A 67 9.26 4.41 -19.02
N PRO A 68 9.49 5.49 -19.80
CA PRO A 68 8.86 5.64 -21.10
C PRO A 68 9.27 4.49 -22.02
N GLY A 69 8.28 3.70 -22.45
CA GLY A 69 8.46 2.56 -23.36
C GLY A 69 8.40 1.18 -22.71
N GLU A 70 8.27 1.08 -21.39
CA GLU A 70 7.93 -0.19 -20.72
C GLU A 70 6.39 -0.29 -20.62
N GLU A 71 5.82 -1.31 -21.25
CA GLU A 71 4.42 -1.68 -21.08
C GLU A 71 4.24 -2.09 -19.61
N GLN A 72 3.33 -1.46 -18.88
CA GLN A 72 2.99 -1.94 -17.53
C GLN A 72 2.35 -3.31 -17.67
N GLU A 73 3.04 -4.37 -17.23
CA GLU A 73 2.38 -5.65 -17.02
C GLU A 73 1.28 -5.42 -15.97
N GLU A 74 0.02 -5.69 -16.34
CA GLU A 74 -1.10 -5.66 -15.41
C GLU A 74 -0.83 -6.71 -14.33
N CYS A 75 -0.42 -6.27 -13.13
CA CYS A 75 -0.18 -7.16 -12.00
C CYS A 75 -1.54 -7.70 -11.53
N ASP A 76 -1.83 -8.97 -11.85
CA ASP A 76 -3.05 -9.71 -11.51
C ASP A 76 -3.08 -10.21 -10.04
N GLY A 77 -2.22 -9.64 -9.18
CA GLY A 77 -2.16 -9.97 -7.76
C GLY A 77 -1.21 -11.11 -7.38
N ASN A 78 -0.42 -11.68 -8.31
CA ASN A 78 0.55 -12.74 -8.00
C ASN A 78 2.04 -12.34 -8.17
N CYS A 79 2.35 -11.05 -8.02
CA CYS A 79 3.71 -10.55 -8.17
C CYS A 79 4.58 -10.96 -6.94
N LYS A 80 5.33 -12.06 -7.05
CA LYS A 80 6.35 -12.45 -6.06
C LYS A 80 7.37 -11.32 -5.89
N GLU A 81 7.67 -10.99 -4.63
CA GLU A 81 8.66 -9.98 -4.27
C GLU A 81 10.04 -10.24 -4.90
N GLY A 82 10.52 -9.23 -5.63
CA GLY A 82 11.91 -8.86 -5.89
C GLY A 82 12.98 -9.95 -5.95
N GLU A 83 13.35 -10.38 -7.17
CA GLU A 83 14.74 -10.74 -7.43
C GLU A 83 15.53 -9.48 -7.81
N GLU A 84 16.35 -9.00 -6.88
CA GLU A 84 17.38 -8.00 -7.16
C GLU A 84 18.35 -8.53 -8.22
N LYS A 85 18.28 -7.99 -9.45
CA LYS A 85 19.36 -8.19 -10.42
C LYS A 85 20.59 -7.43 -9.95
N LYS A 86 21.61 -8.16 -9.47
CA LYS A 86 22.95 -7.60 -9.23
C LYS A 86 23.54 -7.11 -10.54
N ASP A 87 23.66 -5.79 -10.68
CA ASP A 87 24.48 -5.17 -11.72
C ASP A 87 25.97 -5.42 -11.42
N ASP A 88 26.58 -6.30 -12.21
CA ASP A 88 28.01 -6.64 -12.16
C ASP A 88 28.83 -5.51 -12.80
N LYS A 89 29.22 -4.51 -11.99
CA LYS A 89 30.27 -3.53 -12.33
C LYS A 89 31.41 -3.64 -11.33
N ASP A 90 32.46 -4.39 -11.67
CA ASP A 90 33.87 -3.97 -11.47
C ASP A 90 34.88 -5.09 -11.78
N LYS A 91 35.42 -5.09 -13.01
CA LYS A 91 36.73 -5.63 -13.43
C LYS A 91 37.13 -4.82 -14.67
N GLU A 92 38.29 -4.19 -14.83
CA GLU A 92 39.60 -4.43 -14.24
C GLU A 92 40.57 -3.28 -14.64
N LYS A 93 41.13 -2.64 -13.60
CA LYS A 93 42.54 -2.21 -13.43
C LYS A 93 43.27 -1.45 -14.55
N ASP A 94 43.40 -0.16 -14.27
CA ASP A 94 44.64 0.63 -14.27
C ASP A 94 45.94 -0.23 -14.31
N LYS A 95 46.64 -0.20 -15.45
CA LYS A 95 48.01 -0.71 -15.60
C LYS A 95 48.96 0.47 -15.83
N ARG A 96 49.36 1.13 -14.75
CA ARG A 96 50.64 1.85 -14.68
C ARG A 96 51.74 0.88 -14.27
N ARG A 97 52.75 0.68 -15.13
CA ARG A 97 54.10 0.17 -14.77
C ARG A 97 55.15 0.76 -15.70
N ASP A 98 55.91 1.70 -15.14
CA ASP A 98 57.36 1.98 -15.20
C ASP A 98 58.20 1.76 -16.48
N GLY A 99 58.92 2.84 -16.89
CA GLY A 99 60.37 2.82 -17.15
C GLY A 99 60.88 2.68 -18.60
N ASP A 100 61.39 3.77 -19.17
CA ASP A 100 62.74 3.89 -19.78
C ASP A 100 63.21 5.36 -19.70
#